data_AF-A0A2N1XI15-F1
#
_entry.id   AF-A0A2N1XI15-F1
#
_cell.length_a   1.000
_cell.length_b   1.000
_cell.length_c   1.000
_cell.angle_alpha   90.00
_cell.angle_beta   90.00
_cell.angle_gamma   90.00
#
_symmetry.space_group_name_H-M   'P 1'
#
loop_
_entity.id
_entity.type
_entity.pdbx_description
1 polymer ?
#
loop_
_entity_poly.entity_id
_entity_poly.type
_entity_poly.pdbx_seq_one_letter_code
_entity_poly.pdbx_strand_id
1 'polypeptide(L)'
;MTTEAEALANILAWSADSPGWQRDELRRLATQAALEQAEIDELASICKGDNPAVPLEAGHLRGPNRDQGEVYLRQVHGVRHVNALAPDQRLTLPRVGLTIIYGDNGSGKSGYARILKKVCRVRMPGRAEEIAPDMRDGFGRCSELLHSAAAALNRPLPRPEALTAEIDALAAWADSLRQRQGAARFL
;
A
#
# COMPACT_ATOMS: atom_id res chain seq x y z
N MET A 1 -2.74 -1.34 14.77
CA MET A 1 -1.83 -1.87 13.73
C MET A 1 -0.61 -2.39 14.45
N THR A 2 -0.27 -3.67 14.33
CA THR A 2 0.91 -4.26 14.94
C THR A 2 2.15 -3.76 14.21
N THR A 3 3.11 -3.18 14.94
CA THR A 3 4.38 -2.75 14.37
C THR A 3 5.22 -3.97 13.95
N GLU A 4 6.20 -3.77 13.07
CA GLU A 4 7.15 -4.84 12.71
C GLU A 4 7.88 -5.40 13.93
N ALA A 5 8.30 -4.51 14.85
CA ALA A 5 8.95 -4.90 16.09
C ALA A 5 8.05 -5.78 16.98
N GLU A 6 6.77 -5.43 17.11
CA GLU A 6 5.78 -6.25 17.83
C GLU A 6 5.52 -7.59 17.12
N ALA A 7 5.46 -7.61 15.79
CA ALA A 7 5.29 -8.83 15.02
C ALA A 7 6.47 -9.80 15.21
N LEU A 8 7.71 -9.29 15.17
CA LEU A 8 8.91 -10.09 15.41
C LEU A 8 8.99 -10.57 16.87
N ALA A 9 8.60 -9.74 17.83
CA ALA A 9 8.51 -10.14 19.23
C ALA A 9 7.48 -11.27 19.45
N ASN A 10 6.33 -11.20 18.77
CA ASN A 10 5.32 -12.25 18.80
C ASN A 10 5.81 -13.56 18.18
N ILE A 11 6.56 -13.50 17.07
CA ILE A 11 7.18 -14.70 16.47
C ILE A 11 8.17 -15.33 17.45
N LEU A 12 9.01 -14.52 18.11
CA LEU A 12 9.95 -15.03 19.10
C LEU A 12 9.23 -15.71 20.28
N ALA A 13 8.20 -15.07 20.81
CA ALA A 13 7.39 -15.62 21.90
C ALA A 13 6.68 -16.92 21.50
N TRP A 14 6.09 -16.98 20.31
CA TRP A 14 5.46 -18.19 19.77
C TRP A 14 6.47 -19.32 19.54
N SER A 15 7.67 -18.99 19.07
CA SER A 15 8.73 -19.99 18.83
C SER A 15 9.22 -20.65 20.12
N ALA A 16 8.92 -20.09 21.29
CA ALA A 16 9.38 -20.59 22.58
C ALA A 16 8.96 -22.05 22.82
N ASP A 17 7.72 -22.39 22.47
CA ASP A 17 7.11 -23.71 22.66
C ASP A 17 7.29 -24.64 21.45
N SER A 18 7.98 -24.18 20.40
CA SER A 18 8.20 -24.97 19.18
C SER A 18 9.37 -25.96 19.34
N PRO A 19 9.35 -27.11 18.62
CA PRO A 19 10.46 -28.06 18.59
C PRO A 19 11.80 -27.40 18.23
N GLY A 20 12.90 -27.95 18.76
CA GLY A 20 14.24 -27.39 18.55
C GLY A 20 14.60 -27.18 17.08
N TRP A 21 14.29 -28.14 16.21
CA TRP A 21 14.53 -28.03 14.77
C TRP A 21 13.79 -26.85 14.14
N GLN A 22 12.55 -26.59 14.55
CA GLN A 22 11.73 -25.50 14.03
C GLN A 22 12.25 -24.15 14.49
N ARG A 23 12.80 -24.09 15.72
CA ARG A 23 13.48 -22.88 16.21
C ARG A 23 14.78 -22.61 15.46
N ASP A 24 15.53 -23.64 15.08
CA ASP A 24 16.75 -23.49 14.28
C ASP A 24 16.43 -23.09 12.84
N GLU A 25 15.38 -23.65 12.23
CA GLU A 25 14.87 -23.25 10.92
C GLU A 25 14.52 -21.75 10.90
N LEU A 26 13.75 -21.27 11.89
CA LEU A 26 13.41 -19.86 12.02
C LEU A 26 14.65 -18.96 12.19
N ARG A 27 15.67 -19.42 12.92
CA ARG A 27 16.95 -18.71 13.04
C ARG A 27 17.66 -18.59 11.70
N ARG A 28 17.71 -19.67 10.91
CA ARG A 28 18.32 -19.67 9.57
C ARG A 28 17.56 -18.75 8.63
N LEU A 29 16.23 -18.81 8.62
CA LEU A 29 15.37 -17.90 7.84
C LEU A 29 15.53 -16.43 8.24
N ALA A 30 15.78 -16.14 9.52
CA ALA A 30 16.00 -14.78 10.00
C ALA A 30 17.38 -14.21 9.61
N THR A 31 18.37 -15.07 9.39
CA THR A 31 19.77 -14.67 9.20
C THR A 31 20.28 -14.87 7.78
N GLN A 32 19.66 -15.75 7.01
CA GLN A 32 20.03 -16.10 5.64
C GLN A 32 18.94 -15.66 4.65
N ALA A 33 19.35 -15.33 3.43
CA ALA A 33 18.42 -14.93 2.37
C ALA A 33 17.66 -16.12 1.74
N ALA A 34 18.26 -17.32 1.78
CA ALA A 34 17.70 -18.57 1.27
C ALA A 34 18.31 -19.75 2.03
N LEU A 35 17.55 -20.85 2.12
CA LEU A 35 18.03 -22.15 2.60
C LEU A 35 18.40 -22.99 1.38
N GLU A 36 19.65 -23.43 1.28
CA GLU A 36 20.08 -24.33 0.20
C GLU A 36 19.92 -25.78 0.66
N GLN A 37 20.21 -26.72 -0.26
CA GLN A 37 20.02 -28.15 0.00
C GLN A 37 20.85 -28.63 1.20
N ALA A 38 22.04 -28.07 1.40
CA ALA A 38 22.90 -28.41 2.53
C ALA A 38 22.25 -28.06 3.88
N GLU A 39 21.63 -26.87 4.00
CA GLU A 39 20.91 -26.48 5.22
C GLU A 39 19.67 -27.34 5.47
N ILE A 40 18.98 -27.76 4.40
CA ILE A 40 17.84 -28.68 4.50
C ILE A 40 18.32 -30.05 5.05
N ASP A 41 19.45 -30.55 4.57
CA ASP A 41 20.02 -31.82 5.02
C ASP A 41 20.49 -31.72 6.50
N GLU A 42 21.07 -30.58 6.90
CA GLU A 42 21.40 -30.29 8.30
C GLU A 42 20.15 -30.24 9.20
N LEU A 43 19.08 -29.56 8.77
CA LEU A 43 17.81 -29.53 9.49
C LEU A 43 17.22 -30.94 9.63
N ALA A 44 17.32 -31.77 8.60
CA ALA A 44 16.89 -33.17 8.66
C ALA A 44 17.72 -33.97 9.68
N SER A 45 19.01 -33.70 9.80
CA SER A 45 19.88 -34.29 10.83
C SER A 45 19.49 -33.86 12.24
N ILE A 46 19.12 -32.59 12.43
CA ILE A 46 18.58 -32.09 13.71
C ILE A 46 17.24 -32.76 14.04
N CYS A 47 16.34 -32.92 13.06
CA CYS A 47 15.07 -33.63 13.24
C CYS A 47 15.25 -35.10 13.67
N LYS A 48 16.34 -35.75 13.23
CA LYS A 48 16.69 -37.12 13.61
C LYS A 48 17.35 -37.21 14.99
N GLY A 49 17.74 -36.09 15.59
CA GLY A 49 18.49 -36.04 16.85
C GLY A 49 19.99 -36.29 16.70
N ASP A 50 20.49 -36.36 15.47
CA ASP A 50 21.91 -36.57 15.18
C ASP A 50 22.75 -35.31 15.51
N ASN A 51 22.13 -34.12 15.45
CA ASN A 51 22.73 -32.84 15.73
C ASN A 51 21.87 -31.99 16.69
N PRO A 52 22.49 -31.20 17.60
CA PRO A 52 21.75 -30.28 18.46
C PRO A 52 21.20 -29.09 17.66
N ALA A 53 19.97 -28.67 17.98
CA ALA A 53 19.38 -27.48 17.40
C ALA A 53 19.96 -26.20 18.04
N VAL A 54 20.15 -25.14 17.24
CA VAL A 54 20.48 -23.80 17.74
C VAL A 54 19.22 -22.92 17.75
N PRO A 55 18.69 -22.53 18.92
CA PRO A 55 17.41 -21.86 18.99
C PRO A 55 17.43 -20.44 18.39
N LEU A 56 16.27 -20.00 17.88
CA LEU A 56 16.02 -18.58 17.58
C LEU A 56 16.12 -17.73 18.87
N GLU A 57 16.75 -16.57 18.73
CA GLU A 57 16.95 -15.60 19.81
C GLU A 57 16.65 -14.19 19.29
N ALA A 58 16.40 -13.25 20.21
CA ALA A 58 16.10 -11.86 19.86
C ALA A 58 17.21 -11.19 19.02
N GLY A 59 18.47 -11.60 19.20
CA GLY A 59 19.60 -11.09 18.41
C GLY A 59 19.53 -11.46 16.93
N HIS A 60 18.93 -12.60 16.59
CA HIS A 60 18.80 -13.08 15.21
C HIS A 60 17.70 -12.33 14.42
N LEU A 61 16.68 -11.81 15.10
CA LEU A 61 15.58 -11.05 14.49
C LEU A 61 15.86 -9.54 14.42
N ARG A 62 16.79 -9.05 15.24
CA ARG A 62 17.18 -7.64 15.27
C ARG A 62 18.21 -7.43 14.16
N GLY A 63 17.76 -6.92 13.01
CA GLY A 63 18.64 -6.62 11.88
C GLY A 63 19.85 -5.75 12.28
N PRO A 64 20.96 -5.80 11.53
CA PRO A 64 22.21 -5.09 11.81
C PRO A 64 22.12 -3.55 11.79
N ASN A 65 20.93 -2.98 11.65
CA ASN A 65 20.70 -1.59 11.27
C ASN A 65 20.14 -0.74 12.42
N ARG A 66 20.70 -0.89 13.62
CA ARG A 66 20.25 -0.20 14.85
C ARG A 66 20.37 1.34 14.80
N ASP A 67 21.03 1.92 13.81
CA ASP A 67 21.31 3.38 13.73
C ASP A 67 20.80 4.08 12.46
N GLN A 68 19.87 3.48 11.72
CA GLN A 68 19.19 4.27 10.70
C GLN A 68 18.09 5.08 11.40
N GLY A 69 18.41 6.34 11.72
CA GLY A 69 17.45 7.36 12.17
C GLY A 69 16.28 7.52 11.19
N GLU A 70 15.47 8.55 11.38
CA GLU A 70 14.28 8.78 10.52
C GLU A 70 14.58 8.60 9.02
N VAL A 71 14.02 7.55 8.43
CA VAL A 71 14.10 7.31 6.99
C VAL A 71 12.99 8.11 6.32
N TYR A 72 13.36 9.00 5.40
CA TYR A 72 12.41 9.78 4.61
C TYR A 72 12.61 9.51 3.13
N LEU A 73 11.51 9.48 2.39
CA LEU A 73 11.55 9.32 0.94
C LEU A 73 11.96 10.65 0.30
N ARG A 74 13.16 10.68 -0.30
CA ARG A 74 13.68 11.87 -1.00
C ARG A 74 13.18 11.99 -2.43
N GLN A 75 13.10 10.87 -3.15
CA GLN A 75 12.79 10.89 -4.58
C GLN A 75 12.33 9.52 -5.09
N VAL A 76 11.34 9.53 -5.98
CA VAL A 76 11.03 8.41 -6.88
C VAL A 76 11.60 8.76 -8.26
N HIS A 77 12.49 7.95 -8.80
CA HIS A 77 13.15 8.17 -10.10
C HIS A 77 13.46 6.83 -10.78
N GLY A 78 13.91 6.88 -12.04
CA GLY A 78 14.23 5.66 -12.81
C GLY A 78 12.99 4.80 -13.10
N VAL A 79 11.83 5.44 -13.13
CA VAL A 79 10.56 4.76 -13.38
C VAL A 79 10.54 4.27 -14.82
N ARG A 80 10.37 2.96 -15.01
CA ARG A 80 10.24 2.30 -16.31
C ARG A 80 9.07 1.34 -16.27
N HIS A 81 8.26 1.32 -17.32
CA HIS A 81 7.11 0.41 -17.45
C HIS A 81 6.12 0.50 -16.28
N VAL A 82 5.85 1.71 -15.78
CA VAL A 82 4.86 1.93 -14.71
C VAL A 82 3.64 2.65 -15.26
N ASN A 83 2.65 1.87 -15.70
CA ASN A 83 1.38 2.38 -16.20
C ASN A 83 1.59 3.52 -17.23
N ALA A 84 1.14 4.73 -16.91
CA ALA A 84 1.22 5.91 -17.77
C ALA A 84 2.32 6.91 -17.33
N LEU A 85 3.27 6.52 -16.49
CA LEU A 85 4.41 7.39 -16.15
C LEU A 85 5.42 7.38 -17.30
N ALA A 86 5.97 8.55 -17.61
CA ALA A 86 7.00 8.64 -18.65
C ALA A 86 8.29 7.93 -18.19
N PRO A 87 9.05 7.32 -19.12
CA PRO A 87 10.37 6.79 -18.80
C PRO A 87 11.24 7.86 -18.13
N ASP A 88 11.96 7.47 -17.08
CA ASP A 88 12.89 8.30 -16.31
C ASP A 88 12.25 9.52 -15.59
N GLN A 89 10.92 9.54 -15.46
CA GLN A 89 10.22 10.57 -14.71
C GLN A 89 10.66 10.61 -13.24
N ARG A 90 10.83 11.82 -12.70
CA ARG A 90 11.33 12.05 -11.34
C ARG A 90 10.28 12.80 -10.51
N LEU A 91 9.97 12.26 -9.33
CA LEU A 91 9.15 12.90 -8.32
C LEU A 91 10.01 13.11 -7.07
N THR A 92 10.36 14.37 -6.80
CA THR A 92 11.11 14.75 -5.60
C THR A 92 10.15 15.06 -4.46
N LEU A 93 10.44 14.53 -3.27
CA LEU A 93 9.64 14.70 -2.07
C LEU A 93 10.47 15.48 -1.04
N PRO A 94 10.03 16.69 -0.64
CA PRO A 94 10.71 17.46 0.39
C PRO A 94 10.58 16.75 1.75
N ARG A 95 11.60 16.90 2.61
CA ARG A 95 11.60 16.31 3.96
C ARG A 95 10.48 16.88 4.84
N VAL A 96 10.11 18.14 4.63
CA VAL A 96 9.08 18.85 5.41
C VAL A 96 8.07 19.47 4.43
N GLY A 97 6.79 19.32 4.75
CA GLY A 97 5.68 19.91 4.00
C GLY A 97 4.75 18.87 3.37
N LEU A 98 3.80 19.36 2.57
CA LEU A 98 2.82 18.54 1.85
C LEU A 98 3.12 18.56 0.36
N THR A 99 3.24 17.38 -0.26
CA THR A 99 3.37 17.26 -1.72
C THR A 99 2.04 16.84 -2.32
N ILE A 100 1.50 17.67 -3.23
CA ILE A 100 0.26 17.39 -3.95
C ILE A 100 0.60 17.00 -5.39
N ILE A 101 0.18 15.81 -5.80
CA ILE A 101 0.33 15.32 -7.18
C ILE A 101 -1.03 15.41 -7.88
N TYR A 102 -1.14 16.29 -8.88
CA TYR A 102 -2.38 16.53 -9.63
C TYR A 102 -2.12 16.52 -11.15
N GLY A 103 -3.20 16.49 -11.94
CA GLY A 103 -3.17 16.41 -13.40
C GLY A 103 -4.32 15.58 -13.95
N ASP A 104 -4.42 15.48 -15.27
CA ASP A 104 -5.56 14.86 -15.95
C ASP A 104 -5.76 13.37 -15.65
N ASN A 105 -6.97 12.87 -15.84
CA ASN A 105 -7.23 11.43 -15.76
C ASN A 105 -6.36 10.69 -16.80
N GLY A 106 -5.74 9.58 -16.39
CA GLY A 106 -4.79 8.84 -17.23
C GLY A 106 -3.35 9.38 -17.23
N SER A 107 -3.05 10.51 -16.57
CA SER A 107 -1.68 11.07 -16.55
C SER A 107 -0.64 10.30 -15.71
N GLY A 108 -1.03 9.20 -15.07
CA GLY A 108 -0.12 8.33 -14.31
C GLY A 108 -0.04 8.59 -12.81
N LYS A 109 -0.84 9.51 -12.24
CA LYS A 109 -0.87 9.83 -10.79
C LYS A 109 -0.97 8.59 -9.89
N SER A 110 -1.91 7.69 -10.17
CA SER A 110 -2.08 6.43 -9.44
C SER A 110 -0.86 5.50 -9.54
N GLY A 111 -0.02 5.66 -10.58
CA GLY A 111 1.24 4.95 -10.74
C GLY A 111 2.23 5.27 -9.61
N TYR A 112 2.34 6.54 -9.20
CA TYR A 112 3.17 6.91 -8.05
C TYR A 112 2.67 6.26 -6.76
N ALA A 113 1.36 6.30 -6.50
CA ALA A 113 0.78 5.65 -5.33
C ALA A 113 1.08 4.14 -5.28
N ARG A 114 1.04 3.44 -6.43
CA ARG A 114 1.38 2.01 -6.53
C ARG A 114 2.86 1.73 -6.26
N ILE A 115 3.77 2.56 -6.80
CA ILE A 115 5.21 2.45 -6.51
C ILE A 115 5.42 2.57 -4.99
N LEU A 116 4.84 3.59 -4.36
CA LEU A 116 4.98 3.83 -2.93
C LEU A 116 4.45 2.66 -2.10
N LYS A 117 3.25 2.16 -2.41
CA LYS A 117 2.67 0.98 -1.73
C LYS A 117 3.57 -0.25 -1.82
N LYS A 118 4.18 -0.49 -3.00
CA LYS A 118 5.03 -1.67 -3.24
C LYS A 118 6.38 -1.55 -2.56
N VAL A 119 7.04 -0.39 -2.64
CA VAL A 119 8.33 -0.12 -1.97
C VAL A 119 8.17 -0.15 -0.45
N CYS A 120 7.08 0.41 0.07
CA CYS A 120 6.77 0.40 1.50
C CYS A 120 6.16 -0.93 2.00
N ARG A 121 6.10 -1.97 1.17
CA ARG A 121 5.59 -3.32 1.49
C ARG A 121 4.25 -3.30 2.25
N VAL A 122 3.34 -2.41 1.84
CA VAL A 122 2.03 -2.28 2.49
C VAL A 122 1.27 -3.58 2.32
N ARG A 123 0.78 -4.19 3.42
CA ARG A 123 -0.13 -5.34 3.35
C ARG A 123 -1.47 -4.87 2.79
N MET A 124 -1.78 -5.29 1.57
CA MET A 124 -3.04 -4.98 0.91
C MET A 124 -3.95 -6.21 0.98
N PRO A 125 -4.97 -6.25 1.86
CA PRO A 125 -5.93 -7.35 1.87
C PRO A 125 -6.75 -7.33 0.56
N GLY A 126 -6.65 -8.40 -0.23
CA GLY A 126 -7.60 -8.71 -1.31
C GLY A 126 -7.47 -7.96 -2.64
N ARG A 127 -6.49 -7.08 -2.84
CA ARG A 127 -6.28 -6.43 -4.15
C ARG A 127 -4.79 -6.21 -4.41
N ALA A 128 -4.17 -7.14 -5.15
CA ALA A 128 -2.87 -6.88 -5.75
C ALA A 128 -3.05 -5.76 -6.78
N GLU A 129 -2.60 -4.54 -6.46
CA GLU A 129 -2.48 -3.48 -7.46
C GLU A 129 -1.26 -3.80 -8.32
N GLU A 130 -1.49 -4.52 -9.43
CA GLU A 130 -0.45 -4.82 -10.40
C GLU A 130 0.04 -3.52 -11.05
N ILE A 131 1.35 -3.40 -11.18
CA ILE A 131 1.96 -2.35 -11.97
C ILE A 131 2.02 -2.89 -13.40
N ALA A 132 1.10 -2.43 -14.25
CA ALA A 132 1.06 -2.88 -15.64
C ALA A 132 2.27 -2.32 -16.43
N PRO A 133 2.93 -3.16 -17.24
CA PRO A 133 3.98 -2.70 -18.15
C PRO A 133 3.34 -1.86 -19.26
N ASP A 134 3.68 -0.57 -19.29
CA ASP A 134 3.27 0.45 -20.27
C ASP A 134 1.78 0.47 -20.68
N MET A 135 1.01 1.31 -19.98
CA MET A 135 -0.38 1.61 -20.33
C MET A 135 -0.49 2.40 -21.64
N ARG A 136 0.52 3.23 -22.00
CA ARG A 136 0.42 4.21 -23.10
C ARG A 136 0.30 3.57 -24.48
N ASP A 137 0.98 2.45 -24.72
CA ASP A 137 0.92 1.72 -26.01
C ASP A 137 -0.46 1.08 -26.28
N GLY A 138 -1.15 0.66 -25.21
CA GLY A 138 -2.54 0.18 -25.30
C GLY A 138 -3.58 1.31 -25.26
N PHE A 139 -3.31 2.38 -24.51
CA PHE A 139 -4.26 3.46 -24.27
C PHE A 139 -4.54 4.29 -25.52
N GLY A 140 -3.60 4.49 -26.46
CA GLY A 140 -3.89 5.24 -27.69
C GLY A 140 -5.10 4.71 -28.46
N ARG A 141 -5.18 3.39 -28.63
CA ARG A 141 -6.30 2.70 -29.32
C ARG A 141 -7.58 2.69 -28.49
N CYS A 142 -7.48 2.54 -27.18
CA CYS A 142 -8.64 2.60 -26.27
C CYS A 142 -9.14 4.03 -26.05
N SER A 143 -8.30 5.05 -26.16
CA SER A 143 -8.64 6.46 -25.98
C SER A 143 -9.48 6.98 -27.14
N GLU A 144 -9.18 6.57 -28.38
CA GLU A 144 -10.06 6.84 -29.54
C GLU A 144 -11.47 6.25 -29.34
N LEU A 145 -11.55 5.02 -28.84
CA LEU A 145 -12.82 4.35 -28.53
C LEU A 145 -13.52 4.92 -27.29
N LEU A 146 -12.78 5.40 -26.30
CA LEU A 146 -13.33 6.03 -25.10
C LEU A 146 -13.77 7.47 -25.36
N HIS A 147 -13.13 8.22 -26.26
CA HIS A 147 -13.59 9.56 -26.62
C HIS A 147 -14.92 9.55 -27.38
N SER A 148 -15.17 8.52 -28.21
CA SER A 148 -16.47 8.33 -28.84
C SER A 148 -17.57 7.89 -27.85
N ALA A 149 -17.21 7.11 -26.81
CA ALA A 149 -18.14 6.67 -25.76
C ALA A 149 -18.32 7.69 -24.60
N ALA A 150 -17.32 8.53 -24.31
CA ALA A 150 -17.34 9.48 -23.21
C ALA A 150 -18.36 10.61 -23.43
N ALA A 151 -18.64 10.97 -24.68
CA ALA A 151 -19.74 11.87 -25.02
C ALA A 151 -21.11 11.33 -24.57
N ALA A 152 -21.27 9.99 -24.48
CA ALA A 152 -22.48 9.35 -23.98
C ALA A 152 -22.50 9.14 -22.44
N LEU A 153 -21.33 9.13 -21.79
CA LEU A 153 -21.19 8.97 -20.33
C LEU A 153 -21.25 10.29 -19.56
N ASN A 154 -20.84 11.39 -20.18
CA ASN A 154 -20.96 12.72 -19.58
C ASN A 154 -22.42 13.19 -19.70
N ARG A 155 -23.19 13.01 -18.63
CA ARG A 155 -24.53 13.61 -18.53
C ARG A 155 -24.39 15.12 -18.76
N PRO A 156 -25.17 15.73 -19.68
CA PRO A 156 -25.06 17.16 -19.93
C PRO A 156 -25.32 17.93 -18.63
N LEU A 157 -24.62 19.05 -18.45
CA LEU A 157 -24.81 19.90 -17.28
C LEU A 157 -26.29 20.25 -17.14
N PRO A 158 -26.87 20.15 -15.93
CA PRO A 158 -28.26 20.54 -15.71
C PRO A 158 -28.43 22.01 -16.07
N ARG A 159 -29.57 22.35 -16.66
CA ARG A 159 -29.87 23.74 -17.03
C ARG A 159 -29.91 24.60 -15.76
N PRO A 160 -29.57 25.90 -15.86
CA PRO A 160 -29.54 26.79 -14.69
C PRO A 160 -30.82 26.74 -13.84
N GLU A 161 -31.99 26.56 -14.47
CA GLU A 161 -33.27 26.51 -13.77
C GLU A 161 -33.43 25.24 -12.91
N ALA A 162 -32.91 24.10 -13.36
CA ALA A 162 -32.93 22.86 -12.60
C ALA A 162 -32.01 22.92 -11.38
N LEU A 163 -30.88 23.63 -11.53
CA LEU A 163 -29.90 23.86 -10.46
C LEU A 163 -30.48 24.77 -9.37
N THR A 164 -31.20 25.83 -9.78
CA THR A 164 -31.92 26.72 -8.85
C THR A 164 -33.01 25.97 -8.07
N ALA A 165 -33.81 25.14 -8.74
CA ALA A 165 -34.86 24.36 -8.09
C ALA A 165 -34.31 23.37 -7.04
N GLU A 166 -33.16 22.75 -7.30
CA GLU A 166 -32.49 21.88 -6.32
C GLU A 166 -31.94 22.65 -5.12
N ILE A 167 -31.34 23.84 -5.35
CA ILE A 167 -30.86 24.71 -4.28
C ILE A 167 -32.02 25.13 -3.37
N ASP A 168 -33.15 25.53 -3.94
CA ASP A 168 -34.34 25.94 -3.19
C ASP A 168 -34.92 24.78 -2.37
N ALA A 169 -34.95 23.57 -2.94
CA ALA A 169 -35.39 22.37 -2.23
C ALA A 169 -34.48 22.03 -1.04
N LEU A 170 -33.16 22.16 -1.21
CA LEU A 170 -32.19 21.94 -0.13
C LEU A 170 -32.29 23.01 0.96
N ALA A 171 -32.53 24.26 0.59
CA ALA A 171 -32.76 25.36 1.55
C ALA A 171 -34.02 25.10 2.40
N ALA A 172 -35.13 24.73 1.76
CA ALA A 172 -36.38 24.40 2.45
C ALA A 172 -36.22 23.18 3.39
N TRP A 173 -35.47 22.16 2.97
CA TRP A 173 -35.16 21.00 3.81
C TRP A 173 -34.30 21.38 5.02
N ALA A 174 -33.30 22.24 4.84
CA ALA A 174 -32.43 22.72 5.91
C ALA A 174 -33.21 23.52 6.96
N ASP A 175 -34.16 24.36 6.53
CA ASP A 175 -35.00 25.13 7.45
C ASP A 175 -36.00 24.26 8.21
N SER A 176 -36.58 23.24 7.54
CA SER A 176 -37.38 22.19 8.19
C SER A 176 -36.60 21.43 9.27
N LEU A 177 -35.32 21.15 9.04
CA LEU A 177 -34.46 20.53 10.06
C LEU A 177 -34.23 21.45 11.26
N ARG A 178 -33.94 22.74 11.03
CA ARG A 178 -33.73 23.71 12.11
C ARG A 178 -34.97 23.90 12.97
N GLN A 179 -36.15 23.96 12.35
CA GLN A 179 -37.42 24.05 13.09
C GLN A 179 -37.68 22.82 13.96
N ARG A 180 -37.41 21.62 13.44
CA ARG A 180 -37.53 20.37 14.21
C ARG A 180 -36.55 20.30 15.38
N GLN A 181 -35.31 20.77 15.18
CA GLN A 181 -34.32 20.85 16.25
C GLN A 181 -34.66 21.91 17.31
N GLY A 182 -35.27 23.03 16.91
CA GLY A 182 -35.77 24.04 17.84
C GLY A 182 -36.96 23.57 18.67
N ALA A 183 -37.89 22.82 18.06
CA ALA A 183 -39.04 22.24 18.76
C ALA A 183 -38.64 21.16 19.79
N ALA A 184 -37.55 20.44 19.56
CA ALA A 184 -37.02 19.44 20.49
C ALA A 184 -36.25 20.04 21.69
N ARG A 185 -36.02 21.36 21.73
CA ARG A 185 -35.20 22.04 22.76
C ARG A 185 -36.03 22.69 23.88
N PHE A 186 -37.36 22.55 23.86
CA PHE A 186 -38.29 23.06 24.89
C PHE A 186 -39.10 21.96 25.62
N LEU A 187 -38.56 20.73 25.68
CA LEU A 187 -38.90 19.71 26.67
C LEU A 187 -37.66 19.43 27.53
#